data_AF-A0A2V8JCR9-F1
#
_entry.id   AF-A0A2V8JCR9-F1
#
_cell.length_a   1.000
_cell.length_b   1.000
_cell.length_c   1.000
_cell.angle_alpha   90.00
_cell.angle_beta   90.00
_cell.angle_gamma   90.00
#
_symmetry.space_group_name_H-M   'P 1'
#
loop_
_entity.id
_entity.type
_entity.pdbx_description
1 polymer ?
#
loop_
_entity_poly.entity_id
_entity_poly.type
_entity_poly.pdbx_seq_one_letter_code
_entity_poly.pdbx_strand_id
1 'polypeptide(L)'
;MKIALSGLLIAVVLLLASHPAAAHHSFGGTYDVEKKITLKGKMVQLSLRSPHSFFYVEVDDGKGAVERWAIEGAAAAQFAQQGVDKDVFKIGDPVEVIANP
;
A
#
# COMPACT_ATOMS: atom_id res chain seq x y z
N MET A 1 42.45 16.60 29.18
CA MET A 1 41.93 15.23 29.45
C MET A 1 40.49 15.22 29.95
N LYS A 2 40.10 16.02 30.96
CA LYS A 2 38.73 16.04 31.52
C LYS A 2 37.62 16.41 30.51
N ILE A 3 37.86 17.42 29.66
CA ILE A 3 36.89 17.90 28.66
C ILE A 3 36.62 16.85 27.56
N ALA A 4 37.66 16.13 27.14
CA ALA A 4 37.53 15.04 26.17
C ALA A 4 36.77 13.83 26.74
N LEU A 5 36.96 13.54 28.03
CA LEU A 5 36.24 12.47 28.72
C LEU A 5 34.75 12.79 28.89
N SER A 6 34.42 14.05 29.23
CA SER A 6 33.03 14.52 29.30
C SER A 6 32.33 14.49 27.93
N GLY A 7 33.04 14.87 26.86
CA GLY A 7 32.50 14.78 25.50
C GLY A 7 32.20 13.34 25.07
N LEU A 8 33.09 12.40 25.39
CA LEU A 8 32.90 10.98 25.10
C LEU A 8 31.70 10.39 25.87
N LEU A 9 31.53 10.78 27.14
CA LEU A 9 30.41 10.33 27.98
C LEU A 9 29.06 10.82 27.44
N ILE A 10 28.98 12.07 26.99
CA ILE A 10 27.76 12.62 26.37
C ILE A 10 27.44 11.88 25.07
N ALA A 11 28.45 11.59 24.24
CA ALA A 11 28.25 10.86 22.99
C ALA A 11 27.74 9.42 23.23
N VAL A 12 28.28 8.73 24.22
CA VAL A 12 27.81 7.38 24.62
C VAL A 12 26.37 7.42 25.13
N VAL A 13 26.01 8.41 25.95
CA VAL A 13 24.64 8.56 26.45
C VAL A 13 23.65 8.82 25.31
N LEU A 14 24.00 9.65 24.33
CA LEU A 14 23.14 9.93 23.17
C LEU A 14 22.95 8.70 22.28
N LEU A 15 23.99 7.88 22.08
CA LEU A 15 23.89 6.62 21.35
C LEU A 15 23.03 5.58 22.08
N LEU A 16 23.11 5.53 23.41
CA LEU A 16 22.27 4.64 24.22
C LEU A 16 20.82 5.12 24.30
N ALA A 17 20.56 6.41 24.08
CA ALA A 17 19.22 6.99 24.05
C ALA A 17 18.48 6.79 22.72
N SER A 18 19.15 6.28 21.67
CA SER A 18 18.50 6.00 20.39
C SER A 18 17.55 4.82 20.53
N HIS A 19 16.24 5.09 20.48
CA HIS A 19 15.22 4.04 20.41
C HIS A 19 14.88 3.80 18.93
N PRO A 20 14.78 2.53 18.48
CA PRO A 20 14.26 2.25 17.15
C PRO A 20 12.82 2.78 17.07
N ALA A 21 12.55 3.63 16.08
CA ALA A 21 11.19 4.06 15.80
C ALA A 21 10.42 2.89 15.20
N ALA A 22 9.34 2.45 15.85
CA ALA A 22 8.43 1.49 15.27
C ALA A 22 7.62 2.16 14.16
N ALA A 23 7.97 1.92 12.91
CA ALA A 23 7.11 2.26 11.79
C ALA A 23 6.01 1.20 11.67
N HIS A 24 4.76 1.59 11.92
CA HIS A 24 3.61 0.70 11.72
C HIS A 24 3.16 0.82 10.26
N HIS A 25 3.34 -0.24 9.47
CA HIS A 25 2.74 -0.38 8.14
C HIS A 25 1.22 -0.63 8.27
N SER A 26 0.49 0.34 8.84
CA SER A 26 -0.90 0.16 9.22
C SER A 26 -1.82 0.42 8.04
N PHE A 27 -2.42 -0.66 7.52
CA PHE A 27 -3.53 -0.58 6.57
C PHE A 27 -4.66 0.30 7.11
N GLY A 28 -4.99 0.15 8.40
CA GLY A 28 -6.02 0.97 9.07
C GLY A 28 -5.64 2.42 9.37
N GLY A 29 -4.40 2.83 9.07
CA GLY A 29 -4.02 4.25 9.10
C GLY A 29 -4.42 5.00 7.83
N THR A 30 -4.67 4.27 6.73
CA THR A 30 -5.02 4.84 5.43
C THR A 30 -6.44 4.49 5.00
N TYR A 31 -6.91 3.27 5.30
CA TYR A 31 -8.20 2.75 4.86
C TYR A 31 -9.12 2.43 6.06
N ASP A 32 -10.43 2.56 5.87
CA ASP A 32 -11.42 2.20 6.87
C ASP A 32 -11.62 0.67 6.89
N VAL A 33 -10.93 0.00 7.82
CA VAL A 33 -10.93 -1.48 7.92
C VAL A 33 -12.29 -2.07 8.28
N GLU A 34 -13.18 -1.27 8.86
CA GLU A 34 -14.52 -1.68 9.27
C GLU A 34 -15.54 -1.54 8.14
N LYS A 35 -15.19 -0.85 7.04
CA LYS A 35 -16.07 -0.62 5.90
C LYS A 35 -15.59 -1.31 4.64
N LYS A 36 -16.50 -1.98 3.94
CA LYS A 36 -16.25 -2.54 2.62
C LYS A 36 -17.15 -1.88 1.59
N ILE A 37 -16.56 -1.57 0.44
CA ILE A 37 -17.27 -1.13 -0.77
C ILE A 37 -17.06 -2.16 -1.88
N THR A 38 -18.03 -2.26 -2.78
CA THR A 38 -17.93 -3.07 -3.99
C THR A 38 -17.86 -2.15 -5.19
N LEU A 39 -16.76 -2.24 -5.94
CA LEU A 39 -16.53 -1.51 -7.17
C LEU A 39 -16.76 -2.47 -8.34
N LYS A 40 -17.67 -2.13 -9.25
CA LYS A 40 -17.91 -2.88 -10.49
C LYS A 40 -17.54 -2.00 -11.66
N GLY A 41 -16.58 -2.42 -12.47
CA GLY A 41 -16.03 -1.55 -13.50
C GLY A 41 -15.16 -2.29 -14.50
N LYS A 42 -14.32 -1.53 -15.20
CA LYS A 42 -13.39 -2.07 -16.20
C LYS A 42 -11.95 -1.90 -15.74
N MET A 43 -11.14 -2.95 -15.89
CA MET A 43 -9.70 -2.89 -15.64
C MET A 43 -9.05 -1.93 -16.65
N VAL A 44 -8.32 -0.93 -16.17
CA VAL A 44 -7.59 0.01 -17.04
C VAL A 44 -6.09 -0.01 -16.85
N GLN A 45 -5.60 -0.57 -15.75
CA GLN A 45 -4.17 -0.80 -15.54
C GLN A 45 -3.94 -1.80 -14.41
N LEU A 46 -2.94 -2.66 -14.58
CA LEU A 46 -2.40 -3.52 -13.53
C LEU A 46 -0.94 -3.15 -13.29
N SER A 47 -0.57 -2.83 -12.05
CA SER A 47 0.79 -2.51 -11.64
C SER A 47 1.26 -3.49 -10.57
N LEU A 48 1.85 -4.60 -10.99
CA LEU A 48 2.49 -5.57 -10.09
C LEU A 48 3.86 -5.06 -9.65
N ARG A 49 3.99 -4.67 -8.38
CA ARG A 49 5.24 -4.18 -7.79
C ARG A 49 5.35 -4.50 -6.29
N SER A 50 6.48 -4.15 -5.69
CA SER A 50 6.73 -4.28 -4.24
C SER A 50 6.92 -2.90 -3.62
N PRO A 51 6.44 -2.61 -2.39
CA PRO A 51 5.73 -3.52 -1.47
C PRO A 51 4.23 -3.67 -1.76
N HIS A 52 3.63 -2.77 -2.55
CA HIS A 52 2.20 -2.80 -2.87
C HIS A 52 1.96 -2.70 -4.38
N SER A 53 1.25 -3.69 -4.91
CA SER A 53 0.71 -3.67 -6.27
C SER A 53 -0.59 -2.89 -6.31
N PHE A 54 -0.97 -2.40 -7.49
CA PHE A 54 -2.18 -1.61 -7.68
C PHE A 54 -2.98 -2.08 -8.89
N PHE A 55 -4.30 -2.14 -8.71
CA PHE A 55 -5.28 -2.35 -9.77
C PHE A 55 -5.99 -1.03 -10.01
N TYR A 56 -6.16 -0.66 -11.27
CA TYR A 56 -6.89 0.56 -11.61
C TYR A 56 -8.16 0.18 -12.34
N VAL A 57 -9.29 0.65 -11.82
CA VAL A 57 -10.62 0.31 -12.32
C VAL A 57 -11.39 1.59 -12.61
N GLU A 58 -11.97 1.67 -13.81
CA GLU A 58 -12.94 2.71 -14.16
C GLU A 58 -14.35 2.23 -13.80
N VAL A 59 -15.03 3.00 -12.96
CA VAL A 59 -16.37 2.72 -12.43
C VAL A 59 -17.30 3.84 -12.89
N ASP A 60 -18.41 3.47 -13.51
CA ASP A 60 -19.48 4.41 -13.84
C ASP A 60 -20.26 4.75 -12.56
N ASP A 61 -20.40 6.04 -12.26
CA ASP A 61 -21.08 6.52 -11.05
C ASP A 61 -22.63 6.45 -11.14
N GLY A 62 -23.15 5.98 -12.28
CA GLY A 62 -24.58 5.90 -12.61
C GLY A 62 -25.22 7.26 -12.91
N LYS A 63 -24.45 8.35 -12.87
CA LYS A 63 -24.86 9.73 -13.13
C LYS A 63 -24.20 10.31 -14.39
N GLY A 64 -23.48 9.46 -15.13
CA GLY A 64 -22.83 9.80 -16.39
C GLY A 64 -21.37 10.25 -16.24
N ALA A 65 -20.78 10.13 -15.04
CA ALA A 65 -19.35 10.30 -14.83
C ALA A 65 -18.67 8.94 -14.64
N VAL A 66 -17.40 8.88 -15.03
CA VAL A 66 -16.54 7.71 -14.82
C VAL A 66 -15.45 8.09 -13.83
N GLU A 67 -15.38 7.36 -12.73
CA GLU A 67 -14.35 7.51 -11.71
C GLU A 67 -13.26 6.46 -11.90
N ARG A 68 -12.01 6.88 -11.82
CA ARG A 68 -10.87 5.97 -11.84
C ARG A 68 -10.40 5.68 -10.42
N TRP A 69 -10.56 4.45 -9.99
CA TRP A 69 -10.15 3.95 -8.69
C TRP A 69 -8.75 3.35 -8.77
N ALA A 70 -7.91 3.63 -7.77
CA ALA A 70 -6.64 2.93 -7.55
C ALA A 70 -6.80 2.05 -6.31
N ILE A 71 -6.80 0.73 -6.53
CA ILE A 71 -7.00 -0.25 -5.47
C ILE A 71 -5.65 -0.86 -5.12
N GLU A 72 -5.24 -0.64 -3.87
CA GLU A 72 -4.02 -1.21 -3.32
C GLU A 72 -4.19 -2.72 -3.04
N GLY A 73 -3.14 -3.48 -3.31
CA GLY A 73 -3.08 -4.91 -3.05
C GLY A 73 -1.73 -5.36 -2.51
N ALA A 74 -1.55 -6.67 -2.43
CA ALA A 74 -0.33 -7.31 -1.94
C ALA A 74 0.89 -7.04 -2.83
N ALA A 75 2.08 -7.38 -2.33
CA ALA A 75 3.30 -7.35 -3.13
C ALA A 75 3.20 -8.31 -4.32
N ALA A 76 3.86 -7.98 -5.42
CA ALA A 76 3.87 -8.81 -6.64
C ALA A 76 4.25 -10.28 -6.37
N ALA A 77 5.20 -10.54 -5.45
CA ALA A 77 5.59 -11.89 -5.09
C ALA A 77 4.47 -12.69 -4.41
N GLN A 78 3.65 -12.04 -3.57
CA GLN A 78 2.50 -12.68 -2.93
C GLN A 78 1.39 -12.95 -3.94
N PHE A 79 1.16 -12.02 -4.88
CA PHE A 79 0.22 -12.25 -5.97
C PHE A 79 0.66 -13.37 -6.92
N ALA A 80 1.94 -13.45 -7.25
CA ALA A 80 2.47 -14.55 -8.05
C ALA A 80 2.26 -15.92 -7.38
N GLN A 81 2.40 -16.01 -6.05
CA GLN A 81 2.08 -17.23 -5.29
C GLN A 81 0.59 -17.61 -5.37
N GLN A 82 -0.29 -16.65 -5.67
CA GLN A 82 -1.73 -16.84 -5.86
C GLN A 82 -2.11 -16.99 -7.35
N GLY A 83 -1.14 -17.05 -8.27
CA GLY A 83 -1.39 -17.14 -9.71
C GLY A 83 -1.83 -15.83 -10.36
N VAL A 84 -1.68 -14.69 -9.69
CA VAL A 84 -1.96 -13.36 -10.24
C VAL A 84 -0.68 -12.82 -10.86
N ASP A 85 -0.61 -12.88 -12.18
CA ASP A 85 0.49 -12.32 -12.99
C ASP A 85 -0.01 -11.19 -13.91
N LYS A 86 0.87 -10.69 -14.79
CA LYS A 86 0.55 -9.57 -15.68
C LYS A 86 -0.54 -9.88 -16.73
N ASP A 87 -0.82 -11.17 -16.97
CA ASP A 87 -1.71 -11.63 -18.03
C ASP A 87 -3.08 -12.08 -17.47
N VAL A 88 -3.25 -12.11 -16.14
CA VAL A 88 -4.52 -12.53 -15.49
C VAL A 88 -5.70 -11.61 -15.84
N PHE A 89 -5.42 -10.34 -16.15
CA PHE A 89 -6.41 -9.35 -16.57
C PHE A 89 -5.94 -8.66 -17.85
N LYS A 90 -6.87 -8.46 -18.77
CA LYS A 90 -6.69 -7.59 -19.92
C LYS A 90 -7.33 -6.23 -19.66
N ILE A 91 -6.81 -5.21 -20.32
CA ILE A 91 -7.44 -3.89 -20.31
C ILE A 91 -8.82 -3.99 -20.93
N GLY A 92 -9.82 -3.46 -20.22
CA GLY A 92 -11.22 -3.51 -20.57
C GLY A 92 -12.00 -4.68 -19.95
N ASP A 93 -11.32 -5.63 -19.29
CA ASP A 93 -12.01 -6.74 -18.63
C ASP A 93 -12.97 -6.23 -17.55
N PRO A 94 -14.21 -6.76 -17.49
CA PRO A 94 -15.13 -6.44 -16.43
C PRO A 94 -14.62 -7.06 -15.12
N VAL A 95 -14.53 -6.25 -14.07
CA VAL A 95 -14.06 -6.68 -12.76
C VAL A 95 -15.01 -6.21 -11.67
N GLU A 96 -15.09 -7.03 -10.63
CA GLU A 96 -15.75 -6.69 -9.37
C GLU A 96 -14.69 -6.78 -8.26
N VAL A 97 -14.52 -5.69 -7.52
CA VAL A 97 -13.50 -5.57 -6.49
C VAL A 97 -14.16 -5.17 -5.18
N ILE A 98 -13.91 -5.94 -4.12
CA ILE A 98 -14.32 -5.58 -2.76
C ILE A 98 -13.10 -4.96 -2.08
N ALA A 99 -13.23 -3.73 -1.61
CA ALA A 99 -12.13 -2.95 -1.04
C ALA A 99 -12.57 -2.19 0.23
N ASN A 100 -11.59 -1.79 1.04
CA ASN A 100 -11.78 -0.81 2.09
C ASN A 100 -11.50 0.59 1.51
N PRO A 101 -12.39 1.57 1.67
CA PRO A 101 -12.19 2.93 1.17
C PRO A 101 -11.21 3.74 2.03
#